data_AF-A0A2E5YHU7-F1
#
_entry.id   AF-A0A2E5YHU7-F1
#
_cell.length_a   1.000
_cell.length_b   1.000
_cell.length_c   1.000
_cell.angle_alpha   90.00
_cell.angle_beta   90.00
_cell.angle_gamma   90.00
#
_symmetry.space_group_name_H-M   'P 1'
#
loop_
_entity.id
_entity.type
_entity.pdbx_description
1 polymer ?
#
loop_
_entity_poly.entity_id
_entity_poly.type
_entity_poly.pdbx_seq_one_letter_code
_entity_poly.pdbx_strand_id
1 'polypeptide(L)'
;MPTPWSGSPFRVGRGVFSIAVGNMHGRRRRPSGRRWAGSIRTSGSPTIGRSSPFDEVGPGDHRPSAGITGRSRMNARFLRLADEWAIRDTLARYWRGIDRRDETLVASTYYPGSYDDHGYYKGPVEGFIESLRSGVWAHFEKTQHFSGHIAVEIHPSDPDRARVESYAEAHHIRTQDDGCGEDRVYGLRYVDCFTRRDGEWRIGHRVCTWDWLRIDPVGGIPLPESYFRGHHSAEDPVFAHPRSIGVRSSHREIIAKQACFDTLMQYARGVDRCDPELVRSAYHDDAYDDHGGYQGEVGGFIDWVKPAVMESFSATMHKLGNCLIEVRGDEAFAETYAVAHHVLARADESSDLIMGVRYIDRLEDRGEGWKIAHRRMSFEWERNVLIGSQREYEGFERGRRDGSDPVLASTSPIVVPDAIDRVASRAEIYAVLVRYCRGIDRRDTKMIRSAYHGDAYDDHGTYQGDLDGFIEFVENEIYSRFRTTMHKLGQALIEIDGDEARAETYAICHHVMAEDGRDVEDNVMGIRYLDRFERRGGQWRIVHRALRWEWIRADSLEPLDPGWTLGVASALDPVQRADRNG
;
A
#
# COMPACT_ATOMS: atom_id res chain seq x y z
N MET A 1 15.19 26.65 -26.60
CA MET A 1 13.91 25.90 -26.69
C MET A 1 14.20 24.55 -27.32
N PRO A 2 14.12 23.44 -26.59
CA PRO A 2 14.08 22.12 -27.19
C PRO A 2 12.62 21.70 -27.47
N THR A 3 12.39 21.08 -28.62
CA THR A 3 11.10 20.56 -29.10
C THR A 3 10.63 19.32 -28.32
N PRO A 4 9.32 19.15 -28.06
CA PRO A 4 8.80 17.94 -27.44
C PRO A 4 8.74 16.76 -28.43
N TRP A 5 9.20 15.61 -27.95
CA TRP A 5 8.94 14.23 -28.39
C TRP A 5 8.23 14.03 -29.74
N SER A 6 9.00 13.77 -30.80
CA SER A 6 8.50 13.18 -32.05
C SER A 6 9.32 11.93 -32.40
N GLY A 7 8.88 10.76 -31.93
CA GLY A 7 9.41 9.46 -32.34
C GLY A 7 8.73 8.95 -33.61
N SER A 8 9.52 8.61 -34.62
CA SER A 8 9.08 8.05 -35.91
C SER A 8 8.50 6.62 -35.76
N PRO A 9 7.50 6.20 -36.56
CA PRO A 9 6.88 4.88 -36.42
C PRO A 9 7.72 3.77 -37.06
N PHE A 10 8.05 2.74 -36.27
CA PHE A 10 8.55 1.45 -36.77
C PHE A 10 7.40 0.67 -37.44
N ARG A 11 7.63 0.19 -38.67
CA ARG A 11 6.70 -0.70 -39.38
C ARG A 11 6.91 -2.15 -38.93
N VAL A 12 5.87 -2.78 -38.38
CA VAL A 12 5.81 -4.24 -38.19
C VAL A 12 4.85 -4.85 -39.22
N GLY A 13 5.30 -5.90 -39.90
CA GLY A 13 4.59 -6.58 -40.99
C GLY A 13 3.36 -7.36 -40.54
N ARG A 14 2.30 -7.29 -41.36
CA ARG A 14 1.03 -7.99 -41.15
C ARG A 14 1.19 -9.50 -41.41
N GLY A 15 0.92 -10.33 -40.40
CA GLY A 15 0.62 -11.76 -40.54
C GLY A 15 -0.82 -12.01 -40.09
N VAL A 16 -1.66 -12.50 -41.00
CA VAL A 16 -3.10 -12.74 -40.78
C VAL A 16 -3.31 -14.14 -40.22
N PHE A 17 -3.94 -14.27 -39.05
CA PHE A 17 -4.62 -15.49 -38.62
C PHE A 17 -6.11 -15.18 -38.36
N SER A 18 -6.98 -15.87 -39.10
CA SER A 18 -8.43 -15.81 -38.97
C SER A 18 -8.90 -17.02 -38.15
N ILE A 19 -9.57 -16.80 -37.03
CA ILE A 19 -10.32 -17.84 -36.31
C ILE A 19 -11.77 -17.39 -36.18
N ALA A 20 -12.66 -18.25 -36.64
CA ALA A 20 -14.10 -18.03 -36.78
C ALA A 20 -14.82 -18.02 -35.43
N VAL A 21 -15.70 -17.04 -35.23
CA VAL A 21 -16.62 -16.96 -34.08
C VAL A 21 -17.90 -17.73 -34.42
N GLY A 22 -18.10 -18.87 -33.77
CA GLY A 22 -19.33 -19.66 -33.81
C GLY A 22 -20.33 -19.19 -32.76
N ASN A 23 -21.43 -18.59 -33.22
CA ASN A 23 -22.55 -18.14 -32.40
C ASN A 23 -23.44 -19.34 -32.03
N MET A 24 -23.72 -19.58 -30.74
CA MET A 24 -24.82 -20.48 -30.32
C MET A 24 -25.65 -19.88 -29.19
N HIS A 25 -26.86 -19.45 -29.55
CA HIS A 25 -27.99 -19.20 -28.66
C HIS A 25 -28.62 -20.54 -28.22
N GLY A 26 -28.60 -20.83 -26.91
CA GLY A 26 -29.25 -21.99 -26.32
C GLY A 26 -30.28 -21.61 -25.25
N ARG A 27 -31.56 -21.77 -25.59
CA ARG A 27 -32.75 -21.46 -24.77
C ARG A 27 -32.80 -22.25 -23.45
N ARG A 28 -33.13 -21.56 -22.35
CA ARG A 28 -33.51 -22.15 -21.05
C ARG A 28 -34.86 -22.89 -21.15
N ARG A 29 -34.93 -24.11 -20.64
CA ARG A 29 -36.18 -24.82 -20.28
C ARG A 29 -36.17 -25.18 -18.79
N ARG A 30 -37.20 -24.74 -18.06
CA ARG A 30 -37.56 -25.25 -16.72
C ARG A 30 -38.19 -26.64 -16.84
N PRO A 31 -38.18 -27.43 -15.75
CA PRO A 31 -39.40 -28.13 -15.39
C PRO A 31 -39.79 -27.97 -13.91
N SER A 32 -41.09 -28.09 -13.71
CA SER A 32 -41.88 -27.96 -12.50
C SER A 32 -42.00 -29.26 -11.70
N GLY A 33 -41.91 -29.15 -10.37
CA GLY A 33 -42.87 -29.69 -9.39
C GLY A 33 -42.93 -31.20 -9.10
N ARG A 34 -42.80 -31.56 -7.81
CA ARG A 34 -43.82 -32.31 -7.03
C ARG A 34 -43.43 -32.40 -5.55
N ARG A 35 -44.40 -32.07 -4.69
CA ARG A 35 -44.42 -32.34 -3.24
C ARG A 35 -44.77 -33.81 -2.99
N TRP A 36 -44.22 -34.42 -1.95
CA TRP A 36 -44.87 -35.50 -1.18
C TRP A 36 -44.45 -35.43 0.29
N ALA A 37 -45.45 -35.50 1.17
CA ALA A 37 -45.33 -35.65 2.60
C ALA A 37 -45.47 -37.13 2.97
N GLY A 38 -44.83 -37.56 4.06
CA GLY A 38 -45.02 -38.90 4.63
C GLY A 38 -44.16 -39.13 5.87
N SER A 39 -44.79 -39.06 7.03
CA SER A 39 -44.24 -39.43 8.34
C SER A 39 -44.01 -40.93 8.49
N ILE A 40 -43.07 -41.35 9.34
CA ILE A 40 -43.21 -42.51 10.26
C ILE A 40 -42.19 -42.37 11.41
N ARG A 41 -42.63 -42.77 12.61
CA ARG A 41 -41.95 -42.71 13.92
C ARG A 41 -41.15 -44.01 14.23
N THR A 42 -40.45 -43.93 15.37
CA THR A 42 -39.96 -45.00 16.28
C THR A 42 -38.57 -45.55 15.93
N SER A 43 -37.63 -45.81 16.84
CA SER A 43 -37.52 -45.74 18.31
C SER A 43 -36.10 -46.18 18.70
N GLY A 44 -35.57 -45.71 19.84
CA GLY A 44 -34.64 -46.52 20.66
C GLY A 44 -33.22 -45.97 20.85
N SER A 45 -32.99 -45.35 22.02
CA SER A 45 -31.67 -45.09 22.62
C SER A 45 -30.98 -46.41 23.07
N PRO A 46 -29.67 -46.40 23.43
CA PRO A 46 -29.30 -45.95 24.78
C PRO A 46 -28.06 -45.05 24.86
N THR A 47 -28.08 -44.28 25.95
CA THR A 47 -27.11 -43.31 26.48
C THR A 47 -25.80 -43.91 26.97
N ILE A 48 -24.68 -43.19 26.74
CA ILE A 48 -23.53 -43.11 27.67
C ILE A 48 -23.12 -41.64 27.76
N GLY A 49 -23.13 -41.08 28.97
CA GLY A 49 -22.76 -39.69 29.24
C GLY A 49 -21.30 -39.52 29.66
N ARG A 50 -20.80 -38.27 29.53
CA ARG A 50 -19.91 -37.59 30.49
C ARG A 50 -19.76 -36.10 30.13
N SER A 51 -20.41 -35.28 30.96
CA SER A 51 -20.04 -33.96 31.53
C SER A 51 -19.08 -33.01 30.78
N SER A 52 -19.60 -31.83 30.43
CA SER A 52 -18.85 -30.58 30.22
C SER A 52 -19.12 -29.65 31.43
N PRO A 53 -18.12 -28.94 31.99
CA PRO A 53 -18.36 -27.98 33.06
C PRO A 53 -18.37 -26.56 32.48
N PHE A 54 -19.55 -25.97 32.37
CA PHE A 54 -19.71 -24.52 32.34
C PHE A 54 -20.88 -24.18 33.26
N ASP A 55 -20.55 -23.94 34.53
CA ASP A 55 -21.49 -23.38 35.50
C ASP A 55 -21.73 -21.90 35.20
N GLU A 56 -22.99 -21.53 35.35
CA GLU A 56 -23.57 -20.20 35.27
C GLU A 56 -22.90 -19.23 36.27
N VAL A 57 -22.45 -18.08 35.79
CA VAL A 57 -22.02 -16.96 36.64
C VAL A 57 -23.22 -16.03 36.85
N GLY A 58 -23.73 -15.99 38.08
CA GLY A 58 -24.75 -15.03 38.52
C GLY A 58 -24.23 -13.58 38.57
N PRO A 59 -25.13 -12.58 38.77
CA PRO A 59 -24.80 -11.17 38.57
C PRO A 59 -23.88 -10.66 39.67
N GLY A 60 -22.61 -10.46 39.33
CA GLY A 60 -21.59 -9.87 40.19
C GLY A 60 -21.55 -8.34 40.08
N ASP A 61 -21.77 -7.71 41.23
CA ASP A 61 -21.48 -6.34 41.64
C ASP A 61 -20.55 -5.52 40.68
N HIS A 62 -21.14 -4.64 39.87
CA HIS A 62 -20.43 -3.67 39.04
C HIS A 62 -19.84 -2.56 39.93
N ARG A 63 -18.60 -2.75 40.39
CA ARG A 63 -17.76 -1.61 40.77
C ARG A 63 -17.29 -0.89 39.51
N PRO A 64 -17.48 0.43 39.37
CA PRO A 64 -16.97 1.17 38.22
C PRO A 64 -15.44 1.08 38.22
N SER A 65 -14.87 0.62 37.11
CA SER A 65 -13.44 0.71 36.88
C SER A 65 -13.01 2.17 37.01
N ALA A 66 -11.94 2.42 37.76
CA ALA A 66 -11.37 3.75 37.89
C ALA A 66 -11.04 4.27 36.48
N GLY A 67 -11.81 5.25 36.02
CA GLY A 67 -11.68 5.81 34.68
C GLY A 67 -10.26 6.37 34.47
N ILE A 68 -9.63 5.96 33.36
CA ILE A 68 -8.36 6.54 32.92
C ILE A 68 -8.59 8.04 32.70
N THR A 69 -7.84 8.89 33.41
CA THR A 69 -7.92 10.34 33.25
C THR A 69 -7.53 10.76 31.82
N GLY A 70 -8.06 11.89 31.33
CA GLY A 70 -7.77 12.37 29.96
C GLY A 70 -6.27 12.51 29.66
N ARG A 71 -5.47 12.92 30.66
CA ARG A 71 -4.01 13.02 30.56
C ARG A 71 -3.31 11.66 30.42
N SER A 72 -3.81 10.64 31.12
CA SER A 72 -3.29 9.26 31.02
C SER A 72 -3.63 8.63 29.66
N ARG A 73 -4.84 8.89 29.15
CA ARG A 73 -5.25 8.45 27.80
C ARG A 73 -4.40 9.07 26.69
N MET A 74 -4.15 10.38 26.77
CA MET A 74 -3.28 11.08 25.81
C MET A 74 -1.87 10.49 25.80
N ASN A 75 -1.29 10.24 26.97
CA ASN A 75 0.04 9.65 27.08
C ASN A 75 0.10 8.25 26.43
N ALA A 76 -0.93 7.42 26.64
CA ALA A 76 -1.01 6.11 26.01
C ALA A 76 -1.11 6.19 24.48
N ARG A 77 -1.92 7.12 23.93
CA ARG A 77 -2.02 7.35 22.48
C ARG A 77 -0.68 7.78 21.88
N PHE A 78 0.02 8.70 22.56
CA PHE A 78 1.35 9.12 22.13
C PHE A 78 2.36 7.98 22.15
N LEU A 79 2.45 7.21 23.24
CA LEU A 79 3.44 6.13 23.34
C LEU A 79 3.21 5.07 22.26
N ARG A 80 1.95 4.72 21.97
CA ARG A 80 1.59 3.85 20.86
C ARG A 80 2.05 4.42 19.52
N LEU A 81 1.79 5.70 19.28
CA LEU A 81 2.21 6.38 18.05
C LEU A 81 3.73 6.40 17.90
N ALA A 82 4.47 6.68 18.96
CA ALA A 82 5.93 6.68 18.97
C ALA A 82 6.50 5.28 18.67
N ASP A 83 5.88 4.22 19.19
CA ASP A 83 6.26 2.84 18.87
C ASP A 83 5.98 2.49 17.41
N GLU A 84 4.80 2.86 16.88
CA GLU A 84 4.47 2.60 15.49
C GLU A 84 5.41 3.33 14.51
N TRP A 85 5.76 4.58 14.79
CA TRP A 85 6.73 5.34 13.98
C TRP A 85 8.12 4.70 14.01
N ALA A 86 8.60 4.30 15.20
CA ALA A 86 9.89 3.62 15.32
C ALA A 86 9.93 2.30 14.53
N ILE A 87 8.85 1.52 14.54
CA ILE A 87 8.72 0.29 13.75
C ILE A 87 8.71 0.60 12.24
N ARG A 88 7.94 1.60 11.81
CA ARG A 88 7.88 2.02 10.39
C ARG A 88 9.23 2.52 9.88
N ASP A 89 9.95 3.30 10.68
CA ASP A 89 11.30 3.78 10.35
C ASP A 89 12.28 2.60 10.25
N THR A 90 12.19 1.61 11.14
CA THR A 90 12.99 0.38 11.04
C THR A 90 12.70 -0.39 9.74
N LEU A 91 11.45 -0.51 9.32
CA LEU A 91 11.09 -1.16 8.05
C LEU A 91 11.56 -0.35 6.83
N ALA A 92 11.40 0.98 6.85
CA ALA A 92 11.87 1.86 5.79
C ALA A 92 13.40 1.77 5.62
N ARG A 93 14.15 1.71 6.74
CA ARG A 93 15.60 1.44 6.72
C ARG A 93 15.94 0.06 6.15
N TYR A 94 15.16 -0.97 6.49
CA TYR A 94 15.38 -2.32 5.97
C TYR A 94 15.29 -2.31 4.44
N TRP A 95 14.19 -1.79 3.89
CA TRP A 95 13.99 -1.74 2.43
C TRP A 95 15.04 -0.87 1.73
N ARG A 96 15.37 0.32 2.27
CA ARG A 96 16.50 1.12 1.77
C ARG A 96 17.80 0.31 1.76
N GLY A 97 18.09 -0.42 2.84
CA GLY A 97 19.29 -1.23 2.96
C GLY A 97 19.39 -2.32 1.90
N ILE A 98 18.28 -3.05 1.66
CA ILE A 98 18.20 -4.04 0.59
C ILE A 98 18.43 -3.39 -0.78
N ASP A 99 17.72 -2.30 -1.06
CA ASP A 99 17.68 -1.68 -2.38
C ASP A 99 18.92 -0.86 -2.72
N ARG A 100 19.66 -0.41 -1.72
CA ARG A 100 20.94 0.30 -1.89
C ARG A 100 22.15 -0.59 -1.63
N ARG A 101 21.94 -1.89 -1.36
CA ARG A 101 22.99 -2.87 -1.06
C ARG A 101 23.82 -2.48 0.16
N ASP A 102 23.18 -1.84 1.14
CA ASP A 102 23.81 -1.37 2.38
C ASP A 102 23.60 -2.39 3.49
N GLU A 103 24.52 -3.35 3.57
CA GLU A 103 24.50 -4.42 4.57
C GLU A 103 24.49 -3.91 6.01
N THR A 104 25.19 -2.80 6.27
CA THR A 104 25.24 -2.22 7.61
C THR A 104 23.86 -1.70 7.98
N LEU A 105 23.15 -1.08 7.03
CA LEU A 105 21.79 -0.63 7.24
C LEU A 105 20.82 -1.80 7.43
N VAL A 106 20.92 -2.87 6.63
CA VAL A 106 20.11 -4.09 6.83
C VAL A 106 20.37 -4.72 8.19
N ALA A 107 21.63 -4.91 8.58
CA ALA A 107 21.98 -5.47 9.88
C ALA A 107 21.44 -4.62 11.04
N SER A 108 21.38 -3.30 10.88
CA SER A 108 20.89 -2.37 11.91
C SER A 108 19.38 -2.49 12.20
N THR A 109 18.61 -3.22 11.39
CA THR A 109 17.17 -3.42 11.60
C THR A 109 16.84 -4.68 12.38
N TYR A 110 17.85 -5.49 12.71
CA TYR A 110 17.72 -6.75 13.45
C TYR A 110 18.55 -6.71 14.75
N TYR A 111 18.22 -7.63 15.67
CA TYR A 111 19.20 -8.03 16.69
C TYR A 111 20.14 -9.11 16.14
N PRO A 112 21.38 -9.21 16.61
CA PRO A 112 22.26 -10.33 16.27
C PRO A 112 21.58 -11.68 16.52
N GLY A 113 21.69 -12.60 15.56
CA GLY A 113 21.06 -13.92 15.62
C GLY A 113 19.53 -13.95 15.45
N SER A 114 18.89 -12.83 15.12
CA SER A 114 17.45 -12.82 14.81
C SER A 114 17.13 -13.74 13.65
N TYR A 115 15.98 -14.41 13.69
CA TYR A 115 15.60 -15.38 12.67
C TYR A 115 14.94 -14.71 11.47
N ASP A 116 15.26 -15.20 10.29
CA ASP A 116 14.74 -14.72 9.03
C ASP A 116 14.44 -15.90 8.09
N ASP A 117 13.19 -15.97 7.61
CA ASP A 117 12.71 -16.90 6.59
C ASP A 117 12.23 -16.10 5.37
N HIS A 118 13.05 -16.06 4.30
CA HIS A 118 12.68 -15.50 3.00
C HIS A 118 12.20 -16.57 2.00
N GLY A 119 11.89 -17.78 2.47
CA GLY A 119 11.59 -18.94 1.63
C GLY A 119 12.87 -19.63 1.16
N TYR A 120 13.67 -18.97 0.33
CA TYR A 120 14.93 -19.51 -0.19
C TYR A 120 16.07 -19.55 0.86
N TYR A 121 15.97 -18.70 1.88
CA TYR A 121 16.86 -18.68 3.03
C TYR A 121 16.04 -18.81 4.30
N LYS A 122 16.53 -19.61 5.26
CA LYS A 122 15.91 -19.83 6.57
C LYS A 122 16.99 -19.96 7.63
N GLY A 123 17.14 -18.98 8.50
CA GLY A 123 18.19 -18.99 9.52
C GLY A 123 18.46 -17.63 10.15
N PRO A 124 19.61 -17.47 10.82
CA PRO A 124 20.01 -16.19 11.41
C PRO A 124 20.24 -15.08 10.37
N VAL A 125 19.92 -13.83 10.73
CA VAL A 125 20.04 -12.65 9.85
C VAL A 125 21.43 -12.51 9.22
N GLU A 126 22.51 -12.92 9.90
CA GLU A 126 23.87 -12.84 9.36
C GLU A 126 24.02 -13.70 8.10
N GLY A 127 23.45 -14.91 8.11
CA GLY A 127 23.44 -15.77 6.92
C GLY A 127 22.47 -15.29 5.85
N PHE A 128 21.36 -14.64 6.24
CA PHE A 128 20.47 -13.99 5.28
C PHE A 128 21.21 -12.89 4.51
N ILE A 129 21.92 -12.00 5.23
CA ILE A 129 22.72 -10.92 4.62
C ILE A 129 23.80 -11.49 3.69
N GLU A 130 24.46 -12.59 4.08
CA GLU A 130 25.40 -13.27 3.19
C GLU A 130 24.71 -13.79 1.92
N SER A 131 23.53 -14.38 2.05
CA SER A 131 22.75 -14.88 0.91
C SER A 131 22.30 -13.77 -0.04
N LEU A 132 22.10 -12.53 0.43
CA LEU A 132 21.77 -11.39 -0.42
C LEU A 132 22.88 -11.08 -1.41
N ARG A 133 24.16 -11.19 -1.01
CA ARG A 133 25.30 -10.90 -1.89
C ARG A 133 25.34 -11.82 -3.09
N SER A 134 25.31 -13.13 -2.83
CA SER A 134 25.45 -14.16 -3.86
C SER A 134 24.14 -14.46 -4.60
N GLY A 135 23.00 -14.25 -3.95
CA GLY A 135 21.67 -14.49 -4.49
C GLY A 135 21.06 -13.26 -5.16
N VAL A 136 20.73 -12.22 -4.38
CA VAL A 136 19.93 -11.10 -4.90
C VAL A 136 20.81 -10.10 -5.66
N TRP A 137 21.84 -9.54 -5.00
CA TRP A 137 22.62 -8.43 -5.53
C TRP A 137 23.56 -8.84 -6.68
N ALA A 138 23.94 -10.11 -6.78
CA ALA A 138 24.69 -10.62 -7.92
C ALA A 138 23.83 -10.85 -9.18
N HIS A 139 22.53 -11.08 -9.03
CA HIS A 139 21.64 -11.46 -10.14
C HIS A 139 20.76 -10.32 -10.64
N PHE A 140 20.46 -9.33 -9.79
CA PHE A 140 19.64 -8.18 -10.16
C PHE A 140 20.48 -6.91 -10.23
N GLU A 141 20.25 -6.12 -11.26
CA GLU A 141 20.86 -4.81 -11.45
C GLU A 141 20.27 -3.82 -10.45
N LYS A 142 18.94 -3.82 -10.28
CA LYS A 142 18.24 -2.98 -9.31
C LYS A 142 17.18 -3.79 -8.58
N THR A 143 17.00 -3.46 -7.31
CA THR A 143 15.83 -3.86 -6.54
C THR A 143 15.14 -2.63 -6.00
N GLN A 144 13.81 -2.67 -5.92
CA GLN A 144 13.03 -1.65 -5.24
C GLN A 144 11.83 -2.28 -4.55
N HIS A 145 11.76 -2.11 -3.22
CA HIS A 145 10.64 -2.57 -2.41
C HIS A 145 9.72 -1.40 -2.08
N PHE A 146 8.45 -1.48 -2.51
CA PHE A 146 7.42 -0.51 -2.20
C PHE A 146 6.50 -1.03 -1.12
N SER A 147 6.43 -0.32 0.00
CA SER A 147 5.45 -0.67 1.03
C SER A 147 4.02 -0.34 0.59
N GLY A 148 3.09 -1.23 0.93
CA GLY A 148 1.68 -0.94 1.10
C GLY A 148 1.42 -0.43 2.52
N HIS A 149 0.37 -0.96 3.14
CA HIS A 149 0.10 -0.68 4.55
C HIS A 149 0.92 -1.57 5.50
N ILE A 150 1.13 -1.06 6.72
CA ILE A 150 1.82 -1.74 7.82
C ILE A 150 0.85 -1.82 8.99
N ALA A 151 0.45 -3.03 9.37
CA ALA A 151 -0.37 -3.30 10.55
C ALA A 151 0.54 -3.57 11.75
N VAL A 152 0.44 -2.77 12.80
CA VAL A 152 1.22 -2.92 14.04
C VAL A 152 0.29 -3.28 15.19
N GLU A 153 0.54 -4.43 15.81
CA GLU A 153 -0.19 -4.94 16.97
C GLU A 153 0.79 -5.11 18.13
N ILE A 154 0.82 -4.14 19.05
CA ILE A 154 1.61 -4.25 20.29
C ILE A 154 0.98 -5.33 21.18
N HIS A 155 1.81 -6.22 21.73
CA HIS A 155 1.34 -7.33 22.56
C HIS A 155 0.73 -6.80 23.87
N PRO A 156 -0.49 -7.22 24.24
CA PRO A 156 -1.23 -6.60 25.35
C PRO A 156 -0.60 -6.84 26.71
N SER A 157 0.15 -7.94 26.89
CA SER A 157 0.85 -8.25 28.15
C SER A 157 2.37 -8.04 28.06
N ASP A 158 2.88 -7.61 26.92
CA ASP A 158 4.31 -7.35 26.70
C ASP A 158 4.48 -6.12 25.78
N PRO A 159 4.53 -4.91 26.34
CA PRO A 159 4.62 -3.66 25.55
C PRO A 159 5.98 -3.47 24.87
N ASP A 160 6.93 -4.39 25.06
CA ASP A 160 8.21 -4.45 24.36
C ASP A 160 8.19 -5.49 23.22
N ARG A 161 7.02 -6.04 22.88
CA ARG A 161 6.84 -6.96 21.75
C ARG A 161 5.68 -6.51 20.86
N ALA A 162 5.86 -6.64 19.55
CA ALA A 162 4.84 -6.29 18.57
C ALA A 162 4.79 -7.30 17.42
N ARG A 163 3.59 -7.65 16.99
CA ARG A 163 3.36 -8.34 15.72
C ARG A 163 3.16 -7.30 14.64
N VAL A 164 3.89 -7.44 13.54
CA VAL A 164 3.86 -6.49 12.44
C VAL A 164 3.62 -7.23 11.14
N GLU A 165 2.59 -6.86 10.40
CA GLU A 165 2.30 -7.39 9.06
C GLU A 165 2.45 -6.24 8.06
N SER A 166 3.41 -6.35 7.15
CA SER A 166 3.72 -5.32 6.15
C SER A 166 3.49 -5.85 4.75
N TYR A 167 2.57 -5.23 4.01
CA TYR A 167 2.33 -5.56 2.60
C TYR A 167 3.39 -4.86 1.76
N ALA A 168 3.96 -5.54 0.76
CA ALA A 168 4.96 -4.96 -0.11
C ALA A 168 4.85 -5.49 -1.54
N GLU A 169 5.38 -4.70 -2.48
CA GLU A 169 5.69 -5.14 -3.84
C GLU A 169 7.18 -4.92 -4.07
N ALA A 170 7.87 -5.96 -4.51
CA ALA A 170 9.30 -5.90 -4.79
C ALA A 170 9.53 -6.02 -6.30
N HIS A 171 10.22 -5.04 -6.88
CA HIS A 171 10.62 -4.99 -8.28
C HIS A 171 12.10 -5.34 -8.39
N HIS A 172 12.44 -6.42 -9.10
CA HIS A 172 13.80 -6.90 -9.25
C HIS A 172 14.17 -6.92 -10.74
N ILE A 173 14.97 -5.94 -11.15
CA ILE A 173 15.35 -5.67 -12.53
C ILE A 173 16.63 -6.42 -12.88
N ARG A 174 16.66 -7.11 -14.01
CA ARG A 174 17.88 -7.70 -14.59
C ARG A 174 17.88 -7.63 -16.11
N THR A 175 19.06 -7.54 -16.71
CA THR A 175 19.26 -7.85 -18.13
C THR A 175 19.54 -9.33 -18.30
N GLN A 176 18.82 -9.98 -19.21
CA GLN A 176 19.01 -11.39 -19.56
C GLN A 176 20.19 -11.57 -20.54
N ASP A 177 20.63 -12.82 -20.74
CA ASP A 177 21.75 -13.15 -21.63
C ASP A 177 21.53 -12.74 -23.09
N ASP A 178 20.26 -12.63 -23.50
CA ASP A 178 19.86 -12.16 -24.84
C ASP A 178 19.81 -10.63 -24.97
N GLY A 179 20.14 -9.90 -23.89
CA GLY A 179 20.12 -8.45 -23.81
C GLY A 179 18.75 -7.85 -23.48
N CYS A 180 17.70 -8.65 -23.30
CA CYS A 180 16.38 -8.17 -22.92
C CYS A 180 16.30 -7.90 -21.42
N GLY A 181 15.77 -6.75 -21.03
CA GLY A 181 15.49 -6.44 -19.62
C GLY A 181 14.22 -7.14 -19.12
N GLU A 182 14.23 -7.56 -17.86
CA GLU A 182 13.13 -8.23 -17.17
C GLU A 182 12.93 -7.61 -15.79
N ASP A 183 11.69 -7.35 -15.41
CA ASP A 183 11.27 -6.93 -14.07
C ASP A 183 10.51 -8.10 -13.43
N ARG A 184 11.10 -8.69 -12.40
CA ARG A 184 10.42 -9.68 -11.56
C ARG A 184 9.71 -8.96 -10.45
N VAL A 185 8.39 -8.94 -10.54
CA VAL A 185 7.53 -8.25 -9.57
C VAL A 185 6.90 -9.27 -8.64
N TYR A 186 7.24 -9.15 -7.36
CA TYR A 186 6.70 -10.01 -6.32
C TYR A 186 5.68 -9.26 -5.47
N GLY A 187 4.51 -9.84 -5.29
CA GLY A 187 3.59 -9.48 -4.23
C GLY A 187 3.91 -10.29 -2.98
N LEU A 188 4.21 -9.62 -1.87
CA LEU A 188 4.64 -10.27 -0.65
C LEU A 188 4.13 -9.57 0.60
N ARG A 189 4.21 -10.29 1.73
CA ARG A 189 4.04 -9.73 3.07
C ARG A 189 5.18 -10.15 3.97
N TYR A 190 5.69 -9.21 4.74
CA TYR A 190 6.56 -9.47 5.88
C TYR A 190 5.70 -9.68 7.11
N VAL A 191 5.84 -10.85 7.75
CA VAL A 191 5.23 -11.18 9.03
C VAL A 191 6.33 -11.20 10.08
N ASP A 192 6.36 -10.13 10.88
CA ASP A 192 7.45 -9.85 11.79
C ASP A 192 7.00 -9.93 13.26
N CYS A 193 7.89 -10.46 14.10
CA CYS A 193 7.89 -10.23 15.53
C CYS A 193 8.97 -9.17 15.82
N PHE A 194 8.53 -7.97 16.17
CA PHE A 194 9.39 -6.89 16.64
C PHE A 194 9.57 -6.99 18.14
N THR A 195 10.78 -6.71 18.62
CA THR A 195 11.06 -6.58 20.05
C THR A 195 11.80 -5.28 20.35
N ARG A 196 11.50 -4.68 21.50
CA ARG A 196 12.16 -3.49 22.00
C ARG A 196 13.19 -3.85 23.06
N ARG A 197 14.44 -3.44 22.86
CA ARG A 197 15.55 -3.59 23.82
C ARG A 197 16.28 -2.26 23.91
N ASP A 198 16.56 -1.81 25.12
CA ASP A 198 17.21 -0.52 25.38
C ASP A 198 16.54 0.68 24.67
N GLY A 199 15.22 0.61 24.51
CA GLY A 199 14.41 1.66 23.87
C GLY A 199 14.35 1.58 22.33
N GLU A 200 14.99 0.61 21.68
CA GLU A 200 15.03 0.47 20.23
C GLU A 200 14.14 -0.66 19.72
N TRP A 201 13.31 -0.41 18.70
CA TRP A 201 12.54 -1.44 18.02
C TRP A 201 13.30 -2.05 16.86
N ARG A 202 13.50 -3.38 16.89
CA ARG A 202 14.13 -4.15 15.80
C ARG A 202 13.38 -5.45 15.53
N ILE A 203 13.61 -6.01 14.34
CA ILE A 203 13.07 -7.30 13.92
C ILE A 203 13.78 -8.39 14.72
N GLY A 204 13.02 -9.15 15.52
CA GLY A 204 13.53 -10.32 16.25
C GLY A 204 13.29 -11.64 15.50
N HIS A 205 12.22 -11.69 14.71
CA HIS A 205 11.87 -12.83 13.87
C HIS A 205 11.08 -12.35 12.65
N ARG A 206 11.41 -12.85 11.47
CA ARG A 206 10.73 -12.52 10.21
C ARG A 206 10.34 -13.76 9.43
N VAL A 207 9.15 -13.75 8.86
CA VAL A 207 8.73 -14.65 7.77
C VAL A 207 8.25 -13.80 6.61
N CYS A 208 8.93 -13.89 5.48
CA CYS A 208 8.45 -13.39 4.21
C CYS A 208 7.46 -14.39 3.61
N THR A 209 6.27 -13.92 3.29
CA THR A 209 5.23 -14.70 2.63
C THR A 209 5.01 -14.16 1.23
N TRP A 210 4.96 -15.04 0.24
CA TRP A 210 4.84 -14.67 -1.17
C TRP A 210 3.42 -14.98 -1.63
N ASP A 211 2.72 -13.96 -2.15
CA ASP A 211 1.31 -14.06 -2.53
C ASP A 211 1.15 -14.32 -4.04
N TRP A 212 1.99 -13.69 -4.88
CA TRP A 212 2.03 -13.88 -6.34
C TRP A 212 3.36 -13.40 -6.94
N LEU A 213 3.67 -13.86 -8.17
CA LEU A 213 4.82 -13.43 -8.98
C LEU A 213 4.34 -13.06 -10.39
N ARG A 214 4.88 -11.95 -10.91
CA ARG A 214 4.75 -11.54 -12.29
C ARG A 214 6.13 -11.27 -12.88
N ILE A 215 6.30 -11.56 -14.17
CA ILE A 215 7.48 -11.22 -14.93
C ILE A 215 7.06 -10.26 -16.05
N ASP A 216 7.61 -9.05 -16.03
CA ASP A 216 7.31 -8.02 -17.00
C ASP A 216 8.54 -7.72 -17.86
N PRO A 217 8.38 -7.45 -19.17
CA PRO A 217 9.48 -6.92 -19.96
C PRO A 217 9.85 -5.52 -19.45
N VAL A 218 11.15 -5.29 -19.23
CA VAL A 218 11.67 -3.95 -19.00
C VAL A 218 11.90 -3.30 -20.35
N GLY A 219 11.46 -2.07 -20.47
CA GLY A 219 11.47 -1.36 -21.74
C GLY A 219 10.52 -0.19 -21.65
N GLY A 220 11.01 0.98 -22.00
CA GLY A 220 10.35 2.24 -21.74
C GLY A 220 10.61 3.24 -22.87
N ILE A 221 10.11 4.45 -22.69
CA ILE A 221 10.63 5.59 -23.45
C ILE A 221 12.03 5.86 -22.86
N PRO A 222 13.12 5.83 -23.66
CA PRO A 222 14.47 6.06 -23.13
C PRO A 222 14.52 7.39 -22.40
N LEU A 223 14.85 7.36 -21.11
CA LEU A 223 15.01 8.59 -20.32
C LEU A 223 16.36 9.26 -20.69
N PRO A 224 16.37 10.58 -20.96
CA PRO A 224 17.59 11.33 -21.23
C PRO A 224 18.64 11.22 -20.12
N GLU A 225 19.93 11.42 -20.46
CA GLU A 225 21.04 11.45 -19.48
C GLU A 225 20.88 12.52 -18.38
N SER A 226 20.06 13.56 -18.61
CA SER A 226 19.78 14.59 -17.60
C SER A 226 18.97 14.05 -16.41
N TYR A 227 18.38 12.87 -16.53
CA TYR A 227 17.56 12.25 -15.49
C TYR A 227 18.48 11.56 -14.48
N PHE A 228 18.41 11.99 -13.22
CA PHE A 228 19.14 11.35 -12.15
C PHE A 228 18.66 9.90 -11.96
N ARG A 229 19.62 8.98 -11.90
CA ARG A 229 19.41 7.55 -11.64
C ARG A 229 20.02 7.23 -10.27
N GLY A 230 19.35 6.42 -9.47
CA GLY A 230 19.89 5.99 -8.17
C GLY A 230 21.17 5.16 -8.31
N HIS A 231 22.06 5.27 -7.32
CA HIS A 231 23.32 4.53 -7.24
C HIS A 231 23.39 3.67 -5.96
N HIS A 232 24.22 2.63 -5.96
CA HIS A 232 24.51 1.81 -4.76
C HIS A 232 25.81 2.26 -4.05
N SER A 233 26.20 3.52 -4.24
CA SER A 233 27.46 4.09 -3.77
C SER A 233 27.22 5.49 -3.21
N ALA A 234 28.26 6.11 -2.64
CA ALA A 234 28.22 7.48 -2.12
C ALA A 234 27.83 8.56 -3.16
N GLU A 235 27.71 8.20 -4.45
CA GLU A 235 27.14 9.06 -5.49
C GLU A 235 25.62 9.25 -5.32
N ASP A 236 24.93 8.31 -4.66
CA ASP A 236 23.52 8.48 -4.29
C ASP A 236 23.41 9.37 -3.04
N PRO A 237 22.65 10.47 -3.09
CA PRO A 237 22.56 11.42 -1.98
C PRO A 237 22.19 10.77 -0.65
N VAL A 238 21.44 9.67 -0.67
CA VAL A 238 20.94 9.01 0.55
C VAL A 238 22.05 8.44 1.43
N PHE A 239 23.25 8.17 0.90
CA PHE A 239 24.39 7.72 1.70
C PHE A 239 25.04 8.83 2.52
N ALA A 240 24.83 10.09 2.15
CA ALA A 240 25.29 11.24 2.93
C ALA A 240 24.35 11.57 4.10
N HIS A 241 23.14 10.99 4.10
CA HIS A 241 22.15 11.24 5.13
C HIS A 241 22.29 10.26 6.30
N PRO A 242 21.97 10.70 7.52
CA PRO A 242 22.06 9.87 8.71
C PRO A 242 21.15 8.64 8.61
N ARG A 243 21.43 7.69 9.49
CA ARG A 243 20.67 6.46 9.64
C ARG A 243 20.02 6.51 11.02
N SER A 244 18.94 7.28 11.18
CA SER A 244 18.26 7.35 12.48
C SER A 244 17.89 5.94 12.95
N ILE A 245 18.38 5.53 14.11
CA ILE A 245 18.15 4.20 14.68
C ILE A 245 16.76 4.22 15.35
N GLY A 246 16.03 3.09 15.30
CA GLY A 246 14.60 2.93 15.66
C GLY A 246 14.21 3.20 17.13
N VAL A 247 14.65 4.32 17.68
CA VAL A 247 14.27 4.90 18.96
C VAL A 247 12.96 5.68 18.77
N ARG A 248 12.17 5.77 19.84
CA ARG A 248 10.94 6.59 19.85
C ARG A 248 11.23 8.07 19.55
N SER A 249 10.54 8.59 18.55
CA SER A 249 10.51 10.03 18.26
C SER A 249 9.75 10.81 19.34
N SER A 250 10.16 12.07 19.55
CA SER A 250 9.46 13.00 20.45
C SER A 250 8.11 13.46 19.89
N HIS A 251 7.26 14.11 20.71
CA HIS A 251 6.02 14.75 20.22
C HIS A 251 6.26 15.67 19.02
N ARG A 252 7.22 16.59 19.14
CA ARG A 252 7.54 17.58 18.10
C ARG A 252 7.99 16.89 16.82
N GLU A 253 8.82 15.87 16.96
CA GLU A 253 9.35 15.13 15.81
C GLU A 253 8.26 14.34 15.08
N ILE A 254 7.35 13.67 15.80
CA ILE A 254 6.23 12.94 15.18
C ILE A 254 5.29 13.91 14.44
N ILE A 255 5.01 15.06 15.04
CA ILE A 255 4.20 16.12 14.40
C ILE A 255 4.89 16.59 13.12
N ALA A 256 6.19 16.90 13.18
CA ALA A 256 6.97 17.34 12.02
C ALA A 256 7.07 16.26 10.93
N LYS A 257 7.29 14.98 11.29
CA LYS A 257 7.29 13.86 10.34
C LYS A 257 5.94 13.74 9.62
N GLN A 258 4.84 13.82 10.37
CA GLN A 258 3.50 13.80 9.77
C GLN A 258 3.28 15.00 8.85
N ALA A 259 3.69 16.19 9.27
CA ALA A 259 3.58 17.42 8.48
C ALA A 259 4.37 17.36 7.16
N CYS A 260 5.60 16.86 7.22
CA CYS A 260 6.41 16.60 6.04
C CYS A 260 5.71 15.61 5.11
N PHE A 261 5.23 14.48 5.64
CA PHE A 261 4.52 13.49 4.83
C PHE A 261 3.25 14.06 4.19
N ASP A 262 2.47 14.87 4.92
CA ASP A 262 1.28 15.54 4.40
C ASP A 262 1.62 16.47 3.22
N THR A 263 2.73 17.19 3.29
CA THR A 263 3.25 18.03 2.19
C THR A 263 3.56 17.20 0.94
N LEU A 264 4.20 16.04 1.10
CA LEU A 264 4.53 15.13 0.00
C LEU A 264 3.28 14.50 -0.63
N MET A 265 2.27 14.17 0.20
CA MET A 265 0.98 13.67 -0.27
C MET A 265 0.20 14.74 -1.05
N GLN A 266 0.24 16.01 -0.60
CA GLN A 266 -0.37 17.13 -1.31
C GLN A 266 0.23 17.33 -2.69
N TYR A 267 1.56 17.31 -2.79
CA TYR A 267 2.26 17.37 -4.07
C TYR A 267 1.76 16.29 -5.04
N ALA A 268 1.76 15.02 -4.61
CA ALA A 268 1.35 13.90 -5.45
C ALA A 268 -0.11 14.04 -5.92
N ARG A 269 -1.01 14.43 -5.01
CA ARG A 269 -2.41 14.71 -5.33
C ARG A 269 -2.55 15.85 -6.34
N GLY A 270 -1.77 16.94 -6.19
CA GLY A 270 -1.79 18.08 -7.11
C GLY A 270 -1.42 17.67 -8.53
N VAL A 271 -0.35 16.88 -8.69
CA VAL A 271 0.04 16.32 -9.99
C VAL A 271 -1.06 15.41 -10.55
N ASP A 272 -1.58 14.49 -9.75
CA ASP A 272 -2.55 13.50 -10.21
C ASP A 272 -3.91 14.11 -10.56
N ARG A 273 -4.29 15.24 -9.94
CA ARG A 273 -5.54 15.96 -10.19
C ARG A 273 -5.41 17.17 -11.11
N CYS A 274 -4.22 17.39 -11.71
CA CYS A 274 -3.94 18.54 -12.57
C CYS A 274 -4.15 19.90 -11.88
N ASP A 275 -3.83 19.99 -10.59
CA ASP A 275 -3.98 21.20 -9.78
C ASP A 275 -2.61 21.85 -9.53
N PRO A 276 -2.18 22.81 -10.37
CA PRO A 276 -0.87 23.46 -10.23
C PRO A 276 -0.76 24.31 -8.96
N GLU A 277 -1.87 24.80 -8.41
CA GLU A 277 -1.85 25.58 -7.17
C GLU A 277 -1.62 24.68 -5.96
N LEU A 278 -2.20 23.47 -5.96
CA LEU A 278 -1.91 22.45 -4.95
C LEU A 278 -0.47 21.94 -5.05
N VAL A 279 0.09 21.83 -6.26
CA VAL A 279 1.53 21.53 -6.41
C VAL A 279 2.37 22.68 -5.86
N ARG A 280 2.06 23.93 -6.21
CA ARG A 280 2.77 25.13 -5.73
C ARG A 280 2.75 25.22 -4.20
N SER A 281 1.63 24.91 -3.55
CA SER A 281 1.51 25.01 -2.09
C SER A 281 2.43 24.06 -1.31
N ALA A 282 2.95 23.01 -1.95
CA ALA A 282 3.89 22.07 -1.34
C ALA A 282 5.33 22.59 -1.27
N TYR A 283 5.65 23.72 -1.92
CA TYR A 283 7.01 24.27 -2.03
C TYR A 283 7.14 25.65 -1.39
N HIS A 284 8.35 25.99 -0.94
CA HIS A 284 8.73 27.37 -0.71
C HIS A 284 8.89 28.11 -2.05
N ASP A 285 8.65 29.43 -2.08
CA ASP A 285 8.71 30.22 -3.31
C ASP A 285 10.09 30.22 -4.00
N ASP A 286 11.16 30.05 -3.21
CA ASP A 286 12.55 29.97 -3.64
C ASP A 286 13.05 28.52 -3.81
N ALA A 287 12.16 27.54 -3.75
CA ALA A 287 12.56 26.13 -3.81
C ALA A 287 13.15 25.76 -5.18
N TYR A 288 14.05 24.78 -5.15
CA TYR A 288 14.67 24.20 -6.35
C TYR A 288 14.14 22.79 -6.61
N ASP A 289 13.81 22.47 -7.87
CA ASP A 289 13.37 21.15 -8.29
C ASP A 289 14.26 20.62 -9.43
N ASP A 290 14.82 19.43 -9.21
CA ASP A 290 15.49 18.60 -10.20
C ASP A 290 14.62 17.37 -10.50
N HIS A 291 13.77 17.52 -11.52
CA HIS A 291 12.88 16.49 -12.03
C HIS A 291 13.47 15.75 -13.25
N GLY A 292 14.75 15.95 -13.54
CA GLY A 292 15.46 15.43 -14.71
C GLY A 292 15.11 16.14 -16.02
N GLY A 293 13.82 16.14 -16.39
CA GLY A 293 13.30 16.89 -17.55
C GLY A 293 13.19 18.40 -17.31
N TYR A 294 13.24 18.80 -16.05
CA TYR A 294 13.29 20.17 -15.58
C TYR A 294 14.28 20.29 -14.42
N GLN A 295 15.06 21.36 -14.40
CA GLN A 295 16.05 21.70 -13.37
C GLN A 295 16.02 23.21 -13.15
N GLY A 296 15.52 23.67 -12.01
CA GLY A 296 15.40 25.11 -11.74
C GLY A 296 14.51 25.46 -10.55
N GLU A 297 14.14 26.73 -10.46
CA GLU A 297 13.24 27.26 -9.43
C GLU A 297 11.81 26.74 -9.59
N VAL A 298 11.09 26.59 -8.47
CA VAL A 298 9.73 26.04 -8.47
C VAL A 298 8.77 26.77 -9.41
N GLY A 299 8.91 28.09 -9.58
CA GLY A 299 8.09 28.87 -10.52
C GLY A 299 8.11 28.27 -11.92
N GLY A 300 9.30 27.98 -12.45
CA GLY A 300 9.45 27.36 -13.77
C GLY A 300 9.10 25.87 -13.77
N PHE A 301 9.27 25.16 -12.65
CA PHE A 301 8.83 23.78 -12.53
C PHE A 301 7.31 23.67 -12.69
N ILE A 302 6.53 24.54 -12.03
CA ILE A 302 5.06 24.56 -12.15
C ILE A 302 4.62 24.83 -13.59
N ASP A 303 5.29 25.77 -14.27
CA ASP A 303 5.02 26.09 -15.67
C ASP A 303 5.36 24.91 -16.61
N TRP A 304 6.35 24.10 -16.26
CA TRP A 304 6.76 22.92 -17.04
C TRP A 304 5.89 21.68 -16.77
N VAL A 305 5.62 21.36 -15.50
CA VAL A 305 4.98 20.09 -15.09
C VAL A 305 3.56 19.96 -15.62
N LYS A 306 2.84 21.09 -15.75
CA LYS A 306 1.47 21.08 -16.24
C LYS A 306 1.35 20.56 -17.69
N PRO A 307 1.95 21.22 -18.71
CA PRO A 307 1.89 20.72 -20.08
C PRO A 307 2.72 19.46 -20.31
N ALA A 308 3.82 19.24 -19.57
CA ALA A 308 4.72 18.11 -19.82
C ALA A 308 4.21 16.80 -19.17
N VAL A 309 3.56 16.88 -18.02
CA VAL A 309 3.15 15.71 -17.23
C VAL A 309 1.63 15.69 -17.03
N MET A 310 1.05 16.72 -16.42
CA MET A 310 -0.37 16.71 -16.04
C MET A 310 -1.30 16.55 -17.26
N GLU A 311 -1.03 17.23 -18.35
CA GLU A 311 -1.88 17.23 -19.56
C GLU A 311 -1.52 16.12 -20.56
N SER A 312 -0.36 15.45 -20.40
CA SER A 312 0.15 14.43 -21.32
C SER A 312 -0.54 13.07 -21.21
N PHE A 313 -1.16 12.79 -20.06
CA PHE A 313 -1.75 11.48 -19.76
C PHE A 313 -3.26 11.59 -19.56
N SER A 314 -3.99 10.54 -19.93
CA SER A 314 -5.43 10.46 -19.65
C SER A 314 -5.70 10.19 -18.17
N ALA A 315 -4.84 9.42 -17.51
CA ALA A 315 -4.81 9.23 -16.06
C ALA A 315 -3.36 9.16 -15.56
N THR A 316 -3.12 9.70 -14.37
CA THR A 316 -1.88 9.51 -13.61
C THR A 316 -2.22 9.19 -12.16
N MET A 317 -1.40 8.33 -11.56
CA MET A 317 -1.46 7.99 -10.15
C MET A 317 -0.05 7.77 -9.60
N HIS A 318 0.37 8.60 -8.65
CA HIS A 318 1.60 8.42 -7.89
C HIS A 318 1.24 7.79 -6.54
N LYS A 319 1.40 6.46 -6.41
CA LYS A 319 1.27 5.79 -5.12
C LYS A 319 2.58 5.92 -4.35
N LEU A 320 2.57 6.74 -3.31
CA LEU A 320 3.67 6.82 -2.35
C LEU A 320 3.72 5.52 -1.52
N GLY A 321 4.93 4.99 -1.34
CA GLY A 321 5.24 3.82 -0.54
C GLY A 321 5.98 4.20 0.74
N ASN A 322 7.05 3.47 1.04
CA ASN A 322 7.89 3.73 2.21
C ASN A 322 8.54 5.10 2.12
N CYS A 323 8.43 5.85 3.21
CA CYS A 323 8.96 7.18 3.36
C CYS A 323 9.79 7.23 4.64
N LEU A 324 11.08 7.54 4.53
CA LEU A 324 11.92 7.78 5.70
C LEU A 324 12.15 9.28 5.84
N ILE A 325 11.73 9.84 6.97
CA ILE A 325 11.81 11.27 7.26
C ILE A 325 12.68 11.47 8.50
N GLU A 326 13.72 12.29 8.38
CA GLU A 326 14.57 12.68 9.49
C GLU A 326 14.45 14.18 9.75
N VAL A 327 13.97 14.54 10.95
CA VAL A 327 13.73 15.93 11.34
C VAL A 327 14.89 16.44 12.22
N ARG A 328 15.39 17.63 11.91
CA ARG A 328 16.49 18.32 12.60
C ARG A 328 16.13 19.78 12.82
N GLY A 329 15.54 20.07 13.98
CA GLY A 329 15.03 21.41 14.27
C GLY A 329 13.87 21.73 13.34
N ASP A 330 14.09 22.72 12.47
CA ASP A 330 13.09 23.21 11.50
C ASP A 330 13.45 22.81 10.06
N GLU A 331 14.39 21.87 9.89
CA GLU A 331 14.72 21.22 8.62
C GLU A 331 14.43 19.71 8.68
N ALA A 332 14.12 19.11 7.54
CA ALA A 332 13.92 17.67 7.41
C ALA A 332 14.49 17.14 6.10
N PHE A 333 15.05 15.95 6.17
CA PHE A 333 15.35 15.14 4.99
C PHE A 333 14.25 14.09 4.83
N ALA A 334 13.73 13.91 3.62
CA ALA A 334 12.80 12.84 3.30
C ALA A 334 13.26 12.08 2.06
N GLU A 335 13.28 10.74 2.17
CA GLU A 335 13.34 9.87 1.00
C GLU A 335 12.00 9.14 0.88
N THR A 336 11.34 9.31 -0.27
CA THR A 336 10.03 8.71 -0.52
C THR A 336 10.05 7.87 -1.78
N TYR A 337 9.73 6.60 -1.63
CA TYR A 337 9.54 5.70 -2.77
C TYR A 337 8.13 5.91 -3.33
N ALA A 338 7.99 5.92 -4.65
CA ALA A 338 6.67 5.91 -5.28
C ALA A 338 6.65 5.07 -6.55
N VAL A 339 5.49 4.48 -6.83
CA VAL A 339 5.17 3.91 -8.15
C VAL A 339 4.24 4.88 -8.85
N ALA A 340 4.65 5.38 -10.01
CA ALA A 340 3.84 6.24 -10.85
C ALA A 340 3.26 5.41 -12.00
N HIS A 341 1.93 5.45 -12.14
CA HIS A 341 1.20 4.85 -13.25
C HIS A 341 0.66 5.95 -14.14
N HIS A 342 0.96 5.87 -15.44
CA HIS A 342 0.54 6.88 -16.41
C HIS A 342 -0.12 6.22 -17.62
N VAL A 343 -1.41 6.49 -17.81
CA VAL A 343 -2.18 5.97 -18.94
C VAL A 343 -2.06 6.92 -20.14
N LEU A 344 -1.26 6.52 -21.12
CA LEU A 344 -1.08 7.21 -22.39
C LEU A 344 -2.32 7.05 -23.27
N ALA A 345 -2.92 8.16 -23.69
CA ALA A 345 -3.99 8.17 -24.68
C ALA A 345 -3.39 8.32 -26.09
N ARG A 346 -3.34 7.23 -26.86
CA ARG A 346 -3.21 7.31 -28.33
C ARG A 346 -4.47 6.76 -28.98
N ALA A 347 -4.75 7.25 -30.19
CA ALA A 347 -6.04 7.10 -30.86
C ALA A 347 -6.38 5.65 -31.29
N ASP A 348 -5.39 4.76 -31.30
CA ASP A 348 -5.51 3.36 -31.75
C ASP A 348 -5.07 2.32 -30.71
N GLU A 349 -4.14 2.66 -29.81
CA GLU A 349 -3.68 1.80 -28.71
C GLU A 349 -3.32 2.63 -27.47
N SER A 350 -3.91 2.34 -26.30
CA SER A 350 -3.43 2.93 -25.05
C SER A 350 -2.15 2.22 -24.56
N SER A 351 -1.34 2.84 -23.70
CA SER A 351 -0.27 2.11 -22.98
C SER A 351 -0.15 2.60 -21.53
N ASP A 352 0.24 1.72 -20.59
CA ASP A 352 0.57 2.11 -19.21
C ASP A 352 2.09 2.30 -19.11
N LEU A 353 2.54 3.54 -18.90
CA LEU A 353 3.91 3.85 -18.53
C LEU A 353 3.99 3.81 -17.01
N ILE A 354 4.71 2.82 -16.49
CA ILE A 354 4.85 2.58 -15.06
C ILE A 354 6.30 2.84 -14.68
N MET A 355 6.50 3.67 -13.66
CA MET A 355 7.82 4.09 -13.23
C MET A 355 8.00 3.88 -11.73
N GLY A 356 9.13 3.28 -11.37
CA GLY A 356 9.64 3.29 -10.00
C GLY A 356 10.46 4.55 -9.79
N VAL A 357 10.06 5.37 -8.82
CA VAL A 357 10.69 6.66 -8.57
C VAL A 357 11.06 6.80 -7.09
N ARG A 358 12.07 7.63 -6.81
CA ARG A 358 12.36 8.11 -5.46
C ARG A 358 12.40 9.64 -5.47
N TYR A 359 11.70 10.25 -4.53
CA TYR A 359 11.87 11.67 -4.21
C TYR A 359 12.86 11.80 -3.06
N ILE A 360 13.83 12.69 -3.24
CA ILE A 360 14.88 13.01 -2.27
C ILE A 360 14.70 14.49 -1.95
N ASP A 361 14.07 14.75 -0.81
CA ASP A 361 13.54 16.05 -0.46
C ASP A 361 14.27 16.62 0.76
N ARG A 362 14.52 17.92 0.70
CA ARG A 362 14.82 18.75 1.88
C ARG A 362 13.62 19.65 2.11
N LEU A 363 12.99 19.48 3.27
CA LEU A 363 11.86 20.29 3.70
C LEU A 363 12.30 21.23 4.82
N GLU A 364 11.64 22.38 4.90
CA GLU A 364 11.86 23.38 5.94
C GLU A 364 10.54 23.89 6.47
N ASP A 365 10.46 24.14 7.78
CA ASP A 365 9.41 24.95 8.39
C ASP A 365 9.93 26.37 8.66
N ARG A 366 9.45 27.34 7.88
CA ARG A 366 9.82 28.76 8.02
C ARG A 366 8.78 29.57 8.81
N GLY A 367 7.87 28.90 9.50
CA GLY A 367 6.72 29.50 10.20
C GLY A 367 5.43 29.50 9.39
N GLU A 368 5.46 29.02 8.15
CA GLU A 368 4.29 28.82 7.29
C GLU A 368 3.89 27.34 7.16
N GLY A 369 4.51 26.48 7.97
CA GLY A 369 4.43 25.02 7.85
C GLY A 369 5.59 24.44 7.04
N TRP A 370 5.70 23.11 7.12
CA TRP A 370 6.69 22.33 6.38
C TRP A 370 6.41 22.42 4.88
N LYS A 371 7.40 22.84 4.09
CA LYS A 371 7.34 22.86 2.63
C LYS A 371 8.66 22.39 2.03
N ILE A 372 8.62 21.93 0.79
CA ILE A 372 9.81 21.49 0.05
C ILE A 372 10.66 22.72 -0.28
N ALA A 373 11.91 22.72 0.16
CA ALA A 373 12.92 23.72 -0.19
C ALA A 373 13.84 23.23 -1.33
N HIS A 374 14.05 21.91 -1.41
CA HIS A 374 14.79 21.31 -2.51
C HIS A 374 14.27 19.90 -2.78
N ARG A 375 14.05 19.57 -4.05
CA ARG A 375 13.71 18.22 -4.49
C ARG A 375 14.68 17.74 -5.56
N ARG A 376 15.09 16.48 -5.45
CA ARG A 376 15.62 15.69 -6.57
C ARG A 376 14.79 14.43 -6.76
N MET A 377 14.35 14.20 -7.98
CA MET A 377 13.68 12.97 -8.37
C MET A 377 14.69 12.00 -9.00
N SER A 378 14.69 10.76 -8.52
CA SER A 378 15.42 9.64 -9.09
C SER A 378 14.47 8.72 -9.85
N PHE A 379 14.83 8.37 -11.09
CA PHE A 379 14.14 7.34 -11.86
C PHE A 379 14.86 6.01 -11.65
N GLU A 380 14.25 5.10 -10.90
CA GLU A 380 14.88 3.82 -10.58
C GLU A 380 14.74 2.84 -11.74
N TRP A 381 13.53 2.68 -12.26
CA TRP A 381 13.21 1.80 -13.38
C TRP A 381 11.91 2.24 -14.07
N GLU A 382 11.71 1.78 -15.30
CA GLU A 382 10.54 2.11 -16.11
C GLU A 382 10.10 0.91 -16.95
N ARG A 383 8.79 0.80 -17.18
CA ARG A 383 8.20 -0.17 -18.10
C ARG A 383 7.03 0.46 -18.86
N ASN A 384 6.88 0.06 -20.11
CA ASN A 384 5.72 0.34 -20.95
C ASN A 384 4.99 -0.96 -21.22
N VAL A 385 3.73 -1.01 -20.82
CA VAL A 385 2.84 -2.14 -21.14
C VAL A 385 1.86 -1.67 -22.21
N LEU A 386 1.98 -2.20 -23.44
CA LEU A 386 1.03 -1.94 -24.54
C LEU A 386 -0.37 -2.43 -24.14
N ILE A 387 -1.38 -1.56 -24.21
CA ILE A 387 -2.72 -1.87 -23.69
C ILE A 387 -3.57 -2.61 -24.74
N GLY A 388 -3.77 -3.90 -24.45
CA GLY A 388 -5.07 -4.57 -24.54
C GLY A 388 -5.71 -4.82 -23.16
N SER A 389 -5.16 -4.21 -22.09
CA SER A 389 -5.41 -4.54 -20.69
C SER A 389 -6.37 -3.60 -19.94
N GLN A 390 -6.65 -2.38 -20.42
CA GLN A 390 -7.61 -1.48 -19.78
C GLN A 390 -9.02 -1.98 -20.03
N ARG A 391 -9.68 -2.37 -18.94
CA ARG A 391 -11.06 -2.85 -18.95
C ARG A 391 -11.95 -1.78 -18.35
N GLU A 392 -13.04 -1.45 -19.03
CA GLU A 392 -14.12 -0.70 -18.40
C GLU A 392 -15.12 -1.67 -17.78
N TYR A 393 -15.48 -1.42 -16.53
CA TYR A 393 -16.55 -2.15 -15.84
C TYR A 393 -17.76 -1.25 -15.68
N GLU A 394 -18.90 -1.70 -16.20
CA GLU A 394 -20.17 -0.99 -16.06
C GLU A 394 -20.54 -0.86 -14.57
N GLY A 395 -20.99 0.33 -14.17
CA GLY A 395 -21.41 0.63 -12.79
C GLY A 395 -20.30 1.17 -11.86
N PHE A 396 -19.05 1.27 -12.31
CA PHE A 396 -17.97 1.86 -11.50
C PHE A 396 -17.72 3.34 -11.85
N GLU A 397 -17.66 4.22 -10.84
CA GLU A 397 -17.38 5.65 -11.05
C GLU A 397 -15.89 5.98 -11.13
N ARG A 398 -15.45 6.55 -12.26
CA ARG A 398 -14.06 6.90 -12.49
C ARG A 398 -13.68 8.22 -11.82
N GLY A 399 -12.45 8.31 -11.30
CA GLY A 399 -11.84 9.57 -10.87
C GLY A 399 -11.75 10.60 -12.00
N ARG A 400 -11.83 11.88 -11.64
CA ARG A 400 -11.81 13.01 -12.58
C ARG A 400 -10.64 13.95 -12.34
N ARG A 401 -10.23 14.66 -13.39
CA ARG A 401 -9.05 15.54 -13.42
C ARG A 401 -9.35 16.91 -14.04
N ASP A 402 -10.63 17.20 -14.27
CA ASP A 402 -11.16 18.43 -14.89
C ASP A 402 -11.72 19.42 -13.85
N GLY A 403 -11.38 19.23 -12.58
CA GLY A 403 -11.93 20.00 -11.46
C GLY A 403 -13.26 19.49 -10.91
N SER A 404 -13.91 18.52 -11.55
CA SER A 404 -15.21 17.98 -11.11
C SER A 404 -15.13 16.72 -10.24
N ASP A 405 -13.92 16.32 -9.83
CA ASP A 405 -13.75 15.18 -8.92
C ASP A 405 -14.43 15.46 -7.57
N PRO A 406 -15.24 14.54 -7.03
CA PRO A 406 -15.95 14.75 -5.76
C PRO A 406 -15.02 15.15 -4.61
N VAL A 407 -13.74 14.74 -4.66
CA VAL A 407 -12.77 15.10 -3.62
C VAL A 407 -12.40 16.58 -3.60
N LEU A 408 -12.57 17.29 -4.73
CA LEU A 408 -12.29 18.72 -4.84
C LEU A 408 -13.44 19.58 -4.30
N ALA A 409 -14.62 18.99 -4.06
CA ALA A 409 -15.72 19.68 -3.41
C ALA A 409 -15.48 19.87 -1.89
N SER A 410 -14.47 19.22 -1.30
CA SER A 410 -14.05 19.50 0.07
C SER A 410 -13.27 20.82 0.10
N THR A 411 -13.84 21.83 0.75
CA THR A 411 -13.24 23.16 0.89
C THR A 411 -12.40 23.31 2.16
N SER A 412 -12.23 22.24 2.94
CA SER A 412 -11.41 22.30 4.15
C SER A 412 -9.95 22.46 3.72
N PRO A 413 -9.25 23.52 4.16
CA PRO A 413 -7.82 23.60 3.93
C PRO A 413 -7.17 22.37 4.58
N ILE A 414 -6.21 21.75 3.89
CA ILE A 414 -5.46 20.64 4.47
C ILE A 414 -4.63 21.24 5.61
N VAL A 415 -5.13 21.11 6.83
CA VAL A 415 -4.44 21.60 8.02
C VAL A 415 -3.36 20.60 8.37
N VAL A 416 -2.12 21.00 8.11
CA VAL A 416 -0.93 20.33 8.64
C VAL A 416 -1.12 20.19 10.17
N PRO A 417 -1.07 18.97 10.73
CA PRO A 417 -1.28 18.79 12.16
C PRO A 417 -0.23 19.56 12.97
N ASP A 418 -0.69 20.38 13.91
CA ASP A 418 0.14 21.08 14.90
C ASP A 418 0.06 20.44 16.30
N ALA A 419 -0.87 19.49 16.47
CA ALA A 419 -1.17 18.83 17.73
C ALA A 419 -1.06 17.29 17.62
N ILE A 420 -0.43 16.68 18.63
CA ILE A 420 -0.22 15.23 18.69
C ILE A 420 -1.54 14.44 18.67
N ASP A 421 -2.62 14.99 19.23
CA ASP A 421 -3.93 14.34 19.25
C ASP A 421 -4.50 14.13 17.83
N ARG A 422 -4.30 15.14 16.97
CA ARG A 422 -4.71 15.09 15.56
C ARG A 422 -3.89 14.04 14.81
N VAL A 423 -2.57 13.97 15.03
CA VAL A 423 -1.72 12.91 14.45
C VAL A 423 -2.15 11.52 14.94
N ALA A 424 -2.45 11.38 16.23
CA ALA A 424 -2.95 10.12 16.79
C ALA A 424 -4.30 9.71 16.17
N SER A 425 -5.23 10.64 15.94
CA SER A 425 -6.49 10.33 15.27
C SER A 425 -6.32 9.98 13.79
N ARG A 426 -5.38 10.61 13.07
CA ARG A 426 -5.00 10.17 11.71
C ARG A 426 -4.50 8.72 11.71
N ALA A 427 -3.61 8.37 12.64
CA ALA A 427 -3.09 7.01 12.76
C ALA A 427 -4.20 5.99 13.11
N GLU A 428 -5.14 6.37 13.98
CA GLU A 428 -6.31 5.54 14.30
C GLU A 428 -7.23 5.33 13.10
N ILE A 429 -7.52 6.39 12.33
CA ILE A 429 -8.30 6.31 11.09
C ILE A 429 -7.58 5.45 10.05
N TYR A 430 -6.27 5.63 9.86
CA TYR A 430 -5.49 4.78 8.96
C TYR A 430 -5.52 3.31 9.41
N ALA A 431 -5.48 3.04 10.71
CA ALA A 431 -5.65 1.68 11.23
C ALA A 431 -7.06 1.10 10.96
N VAL A 432 -8.12 1.92 10.80
CA VAL A 432 -9.43 1.46 10.29
C VAL A 432 -9.31 0.97 8.85
N LEU A 433 -8.67 1.76 7.99
CA LEU A 433 -8.44 1.43 6.57
C LEU A 433 -7.64 0.12 6.42
N VAL A 434 -6.58 -0.02 7.22
CA VAL A 434 -5.77 -1.24 7.28
C VAL A 434 -6.61 -2.45 7.70
N ARG A 435 -7.42 -2.33 8.76
CA ARG A 435 -8.30 -3.43 9.19
C ARG A 435 -9.29 -3.84 8.10
N TYR A 436 -9.87 -2.87 7.39
CA TYR A 436 -10.74 -3.17 6.26
C TYR A 436 -10.03 -3.98 5.18
N CYS A 437 -8.92 -3.47 4.64
CA CYS A 437 -8.18 -4.11 3.55
C CYS A 437 -7.72 -5.51 3.95
N ARG A 438 -7.14 -5.63 5.14
CA ARG A 438 -6.72 -6.92 5.69
C ARG A 438 -7.89 -7.89 5.85
N GLY A 439 -9.06 -7.40 6.29
CA GLY A 439 -10.27 -8.21 6.41
C GLY A 439 -10.74 -8.77 5.07
N ILE A 440 -10.74 -7.95 4.02
CA ILE A 440 -11.04 -8.38 2.63
C ILE A 440 -10.02 -9.44 2.19
N ASP A 441 -8.74 -9.12 2.29
CA ASP A 441 -7.62 -9.93 1.79
C ASP A 441 -7.48 -11.27 2.52
N ARG A 442 -7.90 -11.35 3.79
CA ARG A 442 -7.86 -12.55 4.63
C ARG A 442 -9.19 -13.27 4.74
N ARG A 443 -10.22 -12.80 4.03
CA ARG A 443 -11.58 -13.36 4.09
C ARG A 443 -12.16 -13.38 5.52
N ASP A 444 -11.88 -12.33 6.30
CA ASP A 444 -12.35 -12.15 7.66
C ASP A 444 -13.45 -11.08 7.73
N THR A 445 -14.69 -11.54 7.61
CA THR A 445 -15.88 -10.67 7.64
C THR A 445 -16.10 -9.99 8.99
N LYS A 446 -15.59 -10.56 10.09
CA LYS A 446 -15.63 -9.89 11.40
C LYS A 446 -14.66 -8.72 11.43
N MET A 447 -13.48 -8.88 10.83
CA MET A 447 -12.51 -7.81 10.69
C MET A 447 -13.04 -6.69 9.79
N ILE A 448 -13.64 -7.03 8.65
CA ILE A 448 -14.34 -6.08 7.77
C ILE A 448 -15.38 -5.30 8.58
N ARG A 449 -16.31 -6.00 9.24
CA ARG A 449 -17.37 -5.39 10.04
C ARG A 449 -16.82 -4.47 11.14
N SER A 450 -15.69 -4.82 11.76
CA SER A 450 -15.07 -4.01 12.82
C SER A 450 -14.58 -2.63 12.35
N ALA A 451 -14.39 -2.44 11.05
CA ALA A 451 -13.95 -1.19 10.44
C ALA A 451 -15.09 -0.18 10.25
N TYR A 452 -16.35 -0.62 10.32
CA TYR A 452 -17.54 0.20 10.07
C TYR A 452 -18.38 0.40 11.33
N HIS A 453 -19.10 1.53 11.41
CA HIS A 453 -20.27 1.60 12.28
C HIS A 453 -21.43 0.81 11.66
N GLY A 454 -22.35 0.32 12.48
CA GLY A 454 -23.41 -0.60 12.02
C GLY A 454 -24.44 0.03 11.07
N ASP A 455 -24.52 1.36 11.05
CA ASP A 455 -25.37 2.20 10.20
C ASP A 455 -24.63 2.73 8.96
N ALA A 456 -23.44 2.19 8.65
CA ALA A 456 -22.63 2.69 7.55
C ALA A 456 -23.21 2.32 6.17
N TYR A 457 -22.89 3.17 5.19
CA TYR A 457 -23.23 2.98 3.78
C TYR A 457 -21.96 2.74 2.93
N ASP A 458 -22.00 1.78 2.01
CA ASP A 458 -20.91 1.48 1.09
C ASP A 458 -21.38 1.61 -0.36
N ASP A 459 -20.74 2.49 -1.12
CA ASP A 459 -20.80 2.59 -2.57
C ASP A 459 -19.52 2.00 -3.17
N HIS A 460 -19.62 0.74 -3.59
CA HIS A 460 -18.60 -0.02 -4.28
C HIS A 460 -18.88 -0.12 -5.79
N GLY A 461 -19.61 0.86 -6.35
CA GLY A 461 -20.05 0.87 -7.74
C GLY A 461 -21.21 -0.10 -7.98
N THR A 462 -20.90 -1.36 -8.29
CA THR A 462 -21.93 -2.39 -8.55
C THR A 462 -22.72 -2.76 -7.30
N TYR A 463 -22.16 -2.53 -6.11
CA TYR A 463 -22.86 -2.60 -4.84
C TYR A 463 -23.06 -1.20 -4.25
N GLN A 464 -24.28 -0.91 -3.82
CA GLN A 464 -24.65 0.34 -3.15
C GLN A 464 -25.67 0.03 -2.07
N GLY A 465 -25.29 0.14 -0.79
CA GLY A 465 -26.19 -0.24 0.29
C GLY A 465 -25.54 -0.24 1.68
N ASP A 466 -26.15 -0.99 2.59
CA ASP A 466 -25.67 -1.14 3.97
C ASP A 466 -24.48 -2.10 4.09
N LEU A 467 -23.93 -2.19 5.29
CA LEU A 467 -22.77 -3.05 5.57
C LEU A 467 -23.08 -4.55 5.44
N ASP A 468 -24.30 -4.99 5.77
CA ASP A 468 -24.65 -6.42 5.73
C ASP A 468 -24.72 -6.90 4.28
N GLY A 469 -25.39 -6.15 3.40
CA GLY A 469 -25.41 -6.45 1.97
C GLY A 469 -24.02 -6.32 1.33
N PHE A 470 -23.15 -5.43 1.82
CA PHE A 470 -21.79 -5.29 1.29
C PHE A 470 -20.97 -6.54 1.61
N ILE A 471 -21.04 -7.03 2.84
CA ILE A 471 -20.34 -8.27 3.24
C ILE A 471 -20.86 -9.46 2.42
N GLU A 472 -22.17 -9.56 2.21
CA GLU A 472 -22.76 -10.60 1.35
C GLU A 472 -22.25 -10.50 -0.10
N PHE A 473 -22.18 -9.28 -0.64
CA PHE A 473 -21.61 -9.03 -1.97
C PHE A 473 -20.15 -9.48 -2.06
N VAL A 474 -19.31 -9.16 -1.07
CA VAL A 474 -17.90 -9.59 -1.05
C VAL A 474 -17.80 -11.12 -1.02
N GLU A 475 -18.57 -11.80 -0.17
CA GLU A 475 -18.55 -13.25 -0.07
C GLU A 475 -18.99 -13.93 -1.37
N ASN A 476 -20.04 -13.42 -2.00
CA ASN A 476 -20.64 -14.04 -3.18
C ASN A 476 -19.92 -13.71 -4.49
N GLU A 477 -19.42 -12.49 -4.66
CA GLU A 477 -18.86 -12.01 -5.93
C GLU A 477 -17.33 -11.98 -5.93
N ILE A 478 -16.71 -11.57 -4.82
CA ILE A 478 -15.25 -11.39 -4.75
C ILE A 478 -14.56 -12.70 -4.38
N TYR A 479 -15.01 -13.35 -3.30
CA TYR A 479 -14.35 -14.58 -2.79
C TYR A 479 -14.60 -15.82 -3.66
N SER A 480 -15.65 -15.79 -4.49
CA SER A 480 -15.96 -16.85 -5.47
C SER A 480 -15.11 -16.72 -6.74
N ARG A 481 -14.73 -15.50 -7.11
CA ARG A 481 -14.00 -15.19 -8.35
C ARG A 481 -12.49 -15.19 -8.18
N PHE A 482 -11.99 -14.62 -7.10
CA PHE A 482 -10.56 -14.42 -6.90
C PHE A 482 -9.98 -15.42 -5.91
N ARG A 483 -8.88 -16.06 -6.28
CA ARG A 483 -8.11 -16.93 -5.38
C ARG A 483 -7.44 -16.09 -4.29
N THR A 484 -6.74 -15.03 -4.70
CA THR A 484 -6.02 -14.12 -3.81
C THR A 484 -6.46 -12.68 -4.10
N THR A 485 -6.65 -11.91 -3.04
CA THR A 485 -6.79 -10.45 -3.13
C THR A 485 -5.73 -9.81 -2.24
N MET A 486 -5.20 -8.67 -2.69
CA MET A 486 -4.18 -7.92 -1.97
C MET A 486 -4.38 -6.43 -2.20
N HIS A 487 -4.72 -5.70 -1.14
CA HIS A 487 -4.93 -4.24 -1.18
C HIS A 487 -3.73 -3.50 -0.58
N LYS A 488 -2.90 -2.91 -1.44
CA LYS A 488 -1.79 -2.05 -1.02
C LYS A 488 -2.25 -0.61 -0.91
N LEU A 489 -2.59 -0.17 0.30
CA LEU A 489 -2.80 1.25 0.58
C LEU A 489 -1.50 2.04 0.37
N GLY A 490 -1.61 3.25 -0.14
CA GLY A 490 -0.56 4.26 -0.19
C GLY A 490 -0.90 5.42 0.74
N GLN A 491 -0.75 6.65 0.23
CA GLN A 491 -1.14 7.86 0.95
C GLN A 491 -2.63 7.92 1.31
N ALA A 492 -2.91 8.50 2.48
CA ALA A 492 -4.25 8.83 2.94
C ALA A 492 -4.30 10.31 3.35
N LEU A 493 -4.97 11.14 2.57
CA LEU A 493 -5.24 12.53 2.92
C LEU A 493 -6.46 12.57 3.83
N ILE A 494 -6.24 12.77 5.12
CA ILE A 494 -7.29 12.75 6.14
C ILE A 494 -7.58 14.18 6.63
N GLU A 495 -8.84 14.57 6.68
CA GLU A 495 -9.31 15.83 7.26
C GLU A 495 -10.13 15.51 8.50
N ILE A 496 -9.83 16.15 9.63
CA ILE A 496 -10.49 15.87 10.92
C ILE A 496 -11.14 17.15 11.43
N ASP A 497 -12.43 17.07 11.74
CA ASP A 497 -13.21 18.10 12.42
C ASP A 497 -13.92 17.49 13.63
N GLY A 498 -13.38 17.74 14.83
CA GLY A 498 -13.91 17.18 16.07
C GLY A 498 -13.93 15.65 16.10
N ASP A 499 -15.15 15.09 16.09
CA ASP A 499 -15.45 13.65 16.08
C ASP A 499 -15.81 13.13 14.67
N GLU A 500 -15.68 13.94 13.63
CA GLU A 500 -15.89 13.58 12.23
C GLU A 500 -14.58 13.66 11.44
N ALA A 501 -14.43 12.82 10.42
CA ALA A 501 -13.31 12.90 9.51
C ALA A 501 -13.69 12.48 8.09
N ARG A 502 -12.95 13.00 7.11
CA ARG A 502 -13.02 12.62 5.71
C ARG A 502 -11.65 12.13 5.26
N ALA A 503 -11.59 11.15 4.37
CA ALA A 503 -10.32 10.71 3.82
C ALA A 503 -10.40 10.40 2.33
N GLU A 504 -9.36 10.80 1.60
CA GLU A 504 -9.03 10.28 0.28
C GLU A 504 -7.82 9.33 0.43
N THR A 505 -8.02 8.04 0.15
CA THR A 505 -6.97 7.02 0.32
C THR A 505 -6.68 6.33 -0.99
N TYR A 506 -5.42 6.38 -1.43
CA TYR A 506 -4.95 5.73 -2.66
C TYR A 506 -4.65 4.26 -2.37
N ALA A 507 -5.00 3.37 -3.31
CA ALA A 507 -4.62 1.96 -3.22
C ALA A 507 -4.34 1.34 -4.60
N ILE A 508 -3.39 0.41 -4.63
CA ILE A 508 -3.23 -0.53 -5.74
C ILE A 508 -3.69 -1.90 -5.25
N CYS A 509 -4.63 -2.50 -5.97
CA CYS A 509 -5.26 -3.77 -5.59
C CYS A 509 -4.93 -4.84 -6.62
N HIS A 510 -4.54 -6.01 -6.15
CA HIS A 510 -4.27 -7.19 -6.97
C HIS A 510 -5.36 -8.22 -6.71
N HIS A 511 -5.91 -8.80 -7.77
CA HIS A 511 -7.01 -9.75 -7.72
C HIS A 511 -6.69 -10.92 -8.63
N VAL A 512 -6.06 -11.93 -8.03
CA VAL A 512 -5.52 -13.09 -8.70
C VAL A 512 -6.63 -14.11 -8.97
N MET A 513 -6.78 -14.49 -10.22
CA MET A 513 -7.63 -15.58 -10.67
C MET A 513 -6.80 -16.84 -10.89
N ALA A 514 -7.43 -17.98 -10.62
CA ALA A 514 -6.79 -19.28 -10.79
C ALA A 514 -7.65 -20.23 -11.61
N GLU A 515 -7.00 -20.99 -12.49
CA GLU A 515 -7.58 -22.06 -13.29
C GLU A 515 -6.79 -23.35 -13.06
N ASP A 516 -7.48 -24.47 -12.88
CA ASP A 516 -6.85 -25.78 -12.59
C ASP A 516 -5.80 -25.76 -11.46
N GLY A 517 -6.02 -24.90 -10.46
CA GLY A 517 -5.14 -24.74 -9.30
C GLY A 517 -3.86 -23.93 -9.55
N ARG A 518 -3.73 -23.25 -10.70
CA ARG A 518 -2.62 -22.34 -11.00
C ARG A 518 -3.11 -20.91 -11.17
N ASP A 519 -2.28 -19.95 -10.77
CA ASP A 519 -2.52 -18.54 -11.06
C ASP A 519 -2.38 -18.27 -12.55
N VAL A 520 -3.33 -17.52 -13.12
CA VAL A 520 -3.36 -17.27 -14.58
C VAL A 520 -3.49 -15.79 -14.93
N GLU A 521 -4.20 -15.00 -14.13
CA GLU A 521 -4.43 -13.56 -14.41
C GLU A 521 -4.51 -12.78 -13.09
N ASP A 522 -3.89 -11.60 -13.05
CA ASP A 522 -4.04 -10.59 -12.00
C ASP A 522 -4.79 -9.38 -12.54
N ASN A 523 -5.97 -9.09 -11.98
CA ASN A 523 -6.64 -7.81 -12.23
C ASN A 523 -6.08 -6.74 -11.28
N VAL A 524 -5.10 -5.98 -11.77
CA VAL A 524 -4.48 -4.87 -11.06
C VAL A 524 -5.32 -3.61 -11.20
N MET A 525 -5.70 -3.01 -10.09
CA MET A 525 -6.57 -1.83 -10.06
C MET A 525 -5.91 -0.69 -9.29
N GLY A 526 -5.85 0.49 -9.90
CA GLY A 526 -5.60 1.74 -9.18
C GLY A 526 -6.94 2.32 -8.71
N ILE A 527 -7.10 2.46 -7.40
CA ILE A 527 -8.35 2.97 -6.81
C ILE A 527 -8.07 4.07 -5.78
N ARG A 528 -9.14 4.81 -5.47
CA ARG A 528 -9.23 5.69 -4.31
C ARG A 528 -10.47 5.36 -3.49
N TYR A 529 -10.31 5.30 -2.18
CA TYR A 529 -11.42 5.31 -1.23
C TYR A 529 -11.72 6.74 -0.80
N LEU A 530 -12.97 7.16 -0.95
CA LEU A 530 -13.50 8.41 -0.43
C LEU A 530 -14.38 8.09 0.79
N ASP A 531 -13.81 8.25 1.97
CA ASP A 531 -14.40 7.79 3.21
C ASP A 531 -14.87 8.95 4.09
N ARG A 532 -15.97 8.73 4.82
CA ARG A 532 -16.32 9.50 6.02
C ARG A 532 -16.24 8.61 7.24
N PHE A 533 -15.66 9.14 8.32
CA PHE A 533 -15.51 8.47 9.59
C PHE A 533 -16.19 9.27 10.69
N GLU A 534 -16.65 8.55 11.72
CA GLU A 534 -17.10 9.15 12.97
C GLU A 534 -16.43 8.48 14.16
N ARG A 535 -16.07 9.28 15.17
CA ARG A 535 -15.59 8.81 16.46
C ARG A 535 -16.75 8.65 17.43
N ARG A 536 -17.22 7.42 17.62
CA ARG A 536 -18.28 7.08 18.59
C ARG A 536 -17.71 6.22 19.70
N GLY A 537 -17.99 6.55 20.96
CA GLY A 537 -17.40 5.82 22.10
C GLY A 537 -15.86 5.84 22.12
N GLY A 538 -15.25 6.89 21.53
CA GLY A 538 -13.81 7.03 21.43
C GLY A 538 -13.13 6.15 20.37
N GLN A 539 -13.89 5.58 19.43
CA GLN A 539 -13.39 4.76 18.33
C GLN A 539 -13.81 5.34 16.98
N TRP A 540 -12.83 5.56 16.11
CA TRP A 540 -13.07 5.90 14.70
C TRP A 540 -13.53 4.66 13.93
N ARG A 541 -14.58 4.79 13.12
CA ARG A 541 -15.01 3.80 12.12
C ARG A 541 -15.66 4.47 10.93
N ILE A 542 -15.72 3.76 9.81
CA ILE A 542 -16.34 4.22 8.56
C ILE A 542 -17.85 4.33 8.77
N VAL A 543 -18.44 5.46 8.38
CA VAL A 543 -19.90 5.66 8.26
C VAL A 543 -20.36 5.78 6.81
N HIS A 544 -19.44 6.11 5.90
CA HIS A 544 -19.72 6.17 4.47
C HIS A 544 -18.44 5.88 3.70
N ARG A 545 -18.54 5.06 2.66
CA ARG A 545 -17.47 4.81 1.70
C ARG A 545 -17.98 4.98 0.28
N ALA A 546 -17.16 5.59 -0.56
CA ALA A 546 -17.33 5.57 -2.01
C ALA A 546 -16.00 5.16 -2.66
N LEU A 547 -15.98 4.05 -3.41
CA LEU A 547 -14.82 3.61 -4.18
C LEU A 547 -14.80 4.31 -5.54
N ARG A 548 -13.66 4.88 -5.91
CA ARG A 548 -13.40 5.40 -7.25
C ARG A 548 -12.23 4.66 -7.87
N TRP A 549 -12.37 4.28 -9.12
CA TRP A 549 -11.29 3.65 -9.89
C TRP A 549 -10.59 4.72 -10.74
N GLU A 550 -9.29 4.56 -10.93
CA GLU A 550 -8.47 5.44 -11.76
C GLU A 550 -8.15 4.74 -13.09
N TRP A 551 -7.72 3.48 -12.98
CA TRP A 551 -7.34 2.59 -14.08
C TRP A 551 -7.43 1.14 -13.62
N ILE A 552 -7.62 0.21 -14.57
CA ILE A 552 -7.59 -1.23 -14.32
C ILE A 552 -6.77 -1.87 -15.42
N ARG A 553 -5.95 -2.86 -15.09
CA ARG A 553 -5.31 -3.73 -16.08
C ARG A 553 -5.38 -5.20 -15.69
N ALA A 554 -5.25 -6.07 -16.68
CA ALA A 554 -5.09 -7.50 -16.49
C ALA A 554 -3.68 -7.92 -16.91
N ASP A 555 -2.96 -8.58 -16.01
CA ASP A 555 -1.60 -9.07 -16.21
C ASP A 555 -1.55 -10.60 -16.11
N SER A 556 -0.72 -11.27 -16.91
CA SER A 556 -0.46 -12.70 -16.76
C SER A 556 0.45 -12.97 -15.56
N LEU A 557 0.26 -14.11 -14.90
CA LEU A 557 1.04 -14.50 -13.72
C LEU A 557 1.90 -15.73 -13.98
N GLU A 558 2.99 -15.82 -13.22
CA GLU A 558 3.90 -16.96 -13.22
C GLU A 558 3.72 -17.78 -11.93
N PRO A 559 3.96 -19.10 -11.96
CA PRO A 559 3.88 -19.91 -10.76
C PRO A 559 4.99 -19.54 -9.77
N LEU A 560 4.65 -19.44 -8.49
CA LEU A 560 5.62 -19.34 -7.40
C LEU A 560 6.34 -20.67 -7.17
N ASP A 561 7.57 -20.61 -6.65
CA ASP A 561 8.33 -21.80 -6.23
C ASP A 561 7.59 -22.51 -5.07
N PRO A 562 7.26 -23.81 -5.19
CA PRO A 562 6.57 -24.57 -4.15
C PRO A 562 7.33 -24.68 -2.82
N GLY A 563 8.65 -24.46 -2.83
CA GLY A 563 9.49 -24.45 -1.63
C GLY A 563 9.41 -23.16 -0.82
N TRP A 564 8.81 -22.09 -1.37
CA TRP A 564 8.65 -20.82 -0.68
C TRP A 564 7.48 -20.83 0.28
N THR A 565 7.53 -19.93 1.28
CA THR A 565 6.42 -19.75 2.20
C THR A 565 5.31 -18.97 1.50
N LEU A 566 4.25 -19.67 1.08
CA LEU A 566 3.12 -19.07 0.36
C LEU A 566 2.10 -18.45 1.33
N GLY A 567 1.56 -17.28 0.96
CA GLY A 567 0.44 -16.69 1.67
C GLY A 567 -0.89 -17.38 1.37
N VAL A 568 -1.75 -17.52 2.38
CA VAL A 568 -3.06 -18.18 2.24
C VAL A 568 -4.14 -17.50 3.09
N ALA A 569 -5.35 -17.32 2.55
CA ALA A 569 -6.49 -16.81 3.33
C ALA A 569 -7.14 -17.91 4.20
N SER A 570 -6.37 -18.48 5.14
CA SER A 570 -6.85 -19.54 6.05
C SER A 570 -6.09 -19.55 7.39
N ALA A 571 -6.50 -20.42 8.31
CA ALA A 571 -5.80 -20.63 9.59
C ALA A 571 -4.35 -21.15 9.42
N LEU A 572 -3.95 -21.56 8.22
CA LEU A 572 -2.59 -22.00 7.92
C LEU A 572 -1.64 -20.84 7.61
N ASP A 573 -2.15 -19.61 7.44
CA ASP A 573 -1.31 -18.44 7.10
C ASP A 573 -0.22 -18.21 8.16
N PRO A 574 1.03 -17.92 7.76
CA PRO A 574 2.11 -17.64 8.70
C PRO A 574 1.79 -16.54 9.70
N VAL A 575 0.95 -15.57 9.32
CA VAL A 575 0.50 -14.51 10.21
C VAL A 575 -0.23 -15.06 11.45
N GLN A 576 -0.92 -16.20 11.33
CA GLN A 576 -1.64 -16.85 12.44
C GLN A 576 -0.72 -17.67 13.36
N ARG A 577 0.52 -17.95 12.93
CA ARG A 577 1.49 -18.77 13.67
C ARG A 577 2.54 -17.94 14.41
N ALA A 578 2.65 -16.64 14.12
CA ALA A 578 3.63 -15.73 14.71
C ALA A 578 3.61 -15.69 16.25
N ASP A 579 2.49 -16.07 16.88
CA ASP A 579 2.37 -16.14 18.35
C ASP A 579 3.01 -17.38 18.97
N ARG A 580 3.20 -18.46 18.20
CA ARG A 580 3.59 -19.79 18.72
C ARG A 580 5.11 -20.04 18.75
N ASN A 581 5.89 -19.26 18.01
CA ASN A 581 7.35 -19.42 17.91
C ASN A 581 8.10 -18.20 18.46
N GLY A 582 7.65 -17.69 19.61
CA GLY A 582 8.38 -16.68 20.39
C GLY A 582 9.28 -17.33 21.44
#